data_AF-A0A3B9ED84-F1
#
_entry.id   AF-A0A3B9ED84-F1
#
_cell.length_a   1.000
_cell.length_b   1.000
_cell.length_c   1.000
_cell.angle_alpha   90.00
_cell.angle_beta   90.00
_cell.angle_gamma   90.00
#
_symmetry.space_group_name_H-M   'P 1'
#
loop_
_entity.id
_entity.type
_entity.pdbx_description
1 polymer ?
#
loop_
_entity_poly.entity_id
_entity_poly.type
_entity_poly.pdbx_seq_one_letter_code
_entity_poly.pdbx_strand_id
1 'polypeptide(L)'
;MSWTDAAAPTEARARAYLDVNCGHCHNPKGAAATSGLYLDAASPLSGSAGLCKLPVAAGAGTGNLRFDIVPGKADESIIAYRMGSTHPAVMMPEIGRSTRHDEGVALIRSWIDSLEGSCR
;
A
#
# COMPACT_ATOMS: atom_id res chain seq x y z
N MET A 1 -1.50 16.62 8.06
CA MET A 1 -1.16 15.70 9.17
C MET A 1 0.12 14.98 8.80
N SER A 2 1.07 14.84 9.73
CA SER A 2 2.31 14.10 9.48
C SER A 2 2.10 12.61 9.76
N TRP A 3 2.69 11.72 8.96
CA TRP A 3 2.68 10.27 9.25
C TRP A 3 3.48 9.92 10.52
N THR A 4 4.39 10.81 10.94
CA THR A 4 5.19 10.67 12.17
C THR A 4 4.49 11.19 13.42
N ASP A 5 3.30 11.80 13.30
CA ASP A 5 2.55 12.31 14.45
C ASP A 5 1.95 11.16 15.26
N ALA A 6 2.57 10.82 16.39
CA ALA A 6 2.14 9.71 17.24
C ALA A 6 0.78 9.92 17.93
N ALA A 7 0.29 11.17 18.01
CA ALA A 7 -1.02 11.46 18.58
C ALA A 7 -2.16 11.26 17.56
N ALA A 8 -1.84 11.17 16.27
CA ALA A 8 -2.82 10.94 15.22
C ALA A 8 -3.26 9.47 15.14
N PRO A 9 -4.51 9.19 14.73
CA PRO A 9 -4.99 7.83 14.50
C PRO A 9 -4.12 7.06 13.49
N THR A 10 -3.91 5.76 13.72
CA THR A 10 -3.07 4.89 12.88
C THR A 10 -3.45 4.96 11.40
N GLU A 11 -4.75 4.90 11.09
CA GLU A 11 -5.23 5.01 9.71
C GLU A 11 -4.84 6.34 9.08
N ALA A 12 -5.03 7.45 9.77
CA ALA A 12 -4.73 8.77 9.23
C ALA A 12 -3.23 8.93 8.93
N ARG A 13 -2.36 8.37 9.79
CA ARG A 13 -0.91 8.32 9.58
C ARG A 13 -0.55 7.42 8.40
N ALA A 14 -1.13 6.23 8.30
CA ALA A 14 -0.89 5.29 7.22
C ALA A 14 -1.33 5.86 5.86
N ARG A 15 -2.49 6.52 5.81
CA ARG A 15 -3.00 7.19 4.61
C ARG A 15 -2.11 8.36 4.20
N ALA A 16 -1.64 9.17 5.14
CA ALA A 16 -0.67 10.24 4.85
C ALA A 16 0.67 9.68 4.32
N TYR A 17 1.13 8.56 4.88
CA TYR A 17 2.34 7.88 4.39
C TYR A 17 2.17 7.39 2.94
N LEU A 18 1.05 6.72 2.63
CA LEU A 18 0.74 6.22 1.29
C LEU A 18 0.60 7.36 0.28
N ASP A 19 -0.04 8.46 0.65
CA ASP A 19 -0.19 9.63 -0.21
C ASP A 19 1.17 10.23 -0.61
N VAL A 20 2.03 10.50 0.37
CA VAL A 20 3.36 11.10 0.15
C VAL A 20 4.28 10.18 -0.65
N ASN A 21 4.25 8.87 -0.40
CA ASN A 21 5.22 7.94 -0.99
C ASN A 21 4.71 7.21 -2.24
N CYS A 22 3.40 7.18 -2.47
CA CYS A 22 2.78 6.38 -3.54
C CYS A 22 1.70 7.14 -4.31
N GLY A 23 0.97 8.05 -3.64
CA GLY A 23 -0.17 8.77 -4.20
C GLY A 23 0.15 9.56 -5.48
N HIS A 24 1.38 10.06 -5.63
CA HIS A 24 1.81 10.74 -6.86
C HIS A 24 1.66 9.87 -8.13
N CYS A 25 1.94 8.56 -8.03
CA CYS A 25 1.77 7.63 -9.14
C CYS A 25 0.41 6.92 -9.10
N HIS A 26 -0.03 6.53 -7.90
CA HIS A 26 -1.26 5.81 -7.63
C HIS A 26 -2.40 6.79 -7.32
N ASN A 27 -2.81 7.54 -8.34
CA ASN A 27 -4.02 8.37 -8.32
C ASN A 27 -4.70 8.30 -9.70
N PRO A 28 -5.94 8.78 -9.85
CA PRO A 28 -6.69 8.68 -11.12
C PRO A 28 -6.01 9.33 -12.35
N LYS A 29 -5.04 10.24 -12.15
CA LYS A 29 -4.29 10.92 -13.21
C LYS A 29 -2.80 10.55 -13.23
N GLY A 30 -2.37 9.68 -12.31
CA GLY A 30 -0.97 9.31 -12.15
C GLY A 30 -0.53 8.20 -13.10
N ALA A 31 0.77 7.96 -13.17
CA ALA A 31 1.36 6.96 -14.07
C ALA A 31 0.84 5.53 -13.82
N ALA A 32 0.38 5.22 -12.60
CA ALA A 32 -0.15 3.91 -12.23
C ALA A 32 -1.69 3.83 -12.29
N ALA A 33 -2.38 4.83 -12.86
CA ALA A 33 -3.85 4.86 -12.88
C ALA A 33 -4.49 3.61 -13.52
N THR A 34 -3.83 3.01 -14.53
CA THR A 34 -4.28 1.78 -15.20
C THR A 34 -4.31 0.56 -14.28
N SER A 35 -3.62 0.59 -13.13
CA SER A 35 -3.70 -0.46 -12.11
C SER A 35 -5.02 -0.44 -11.32
N GLY A 36 -5.76 0.67 -11.38
CA GLY A 36 -6.95 0.93 -10.57
C GLY A 36 -6.69 1.03 -9.06
N LEU A 37 -5.42 1.11 -8.64
CA LEU A 37 -5.01 1.29 -7.24
C LEU A 37 -4.71 2.77 -6.98
N TYR A 38 -5.49 3.39 -6.10
CA TYR A 38 -5.42 4.80 -5.75
C TYR A 38 -5.07 4.96 -4.26
N LEU A 39 -3.88 5.49 -4.00
CA LEU A 39 -3.28 5.63 -2.69
C LEU A 39 -3.19 7.09 -2.24
N ASP A 40 -3.74 8.02 -3.04
CA ASP A 40 -3.85 9.42 -2.67
C ASP A 40 -4.78 9.61 -1.46
N ALA A 41 -4.58 10.69 -0.70
CA ALA A 41 -5.36 10.97 0.50
C ALA A 41 -6.85 11.23 0.25
N ALA A 42 -7.25 11.60 -0.97
CA ALA A 42 -8.65 11.90 -1.29
C ALA A 42 -9.49 10.65 -1.56
N SER A 43 -8.85 9.52 -1.88
CA SER A 43 -9.54 8.26 -2.17
C SER A 43 -10.13 7.60 -0.92
N PRO A 44 -11.44 7.30 -0.85
CA PRO A 44 -12.02 6.59 0.30
C PRO A 44 -11.47 5.17 0.40
N LEU A 45 -11.35 4.63 1.62
CA LEU A 45 -10.95 3.23 1.82
C LEU A 45 -12.01 2.30 1.21
N SER A 46 -11.68 1.74 0.05
CA SER A 46 -12.58 0.99 -0.81
C SER A 46 -11.77 0.08 -1.73
N GLY A 47 -12.43 -0.64 -2.64
CA GLY A 47 -11.76 -1.48 -3.62
C GLY A 47 -10.70 -0.72 -4.43
N SER A 48 -10.97 0.52 -4.85
CA SER A 48 -9.97 1.30 -5.58
C SER A 48 -8.78 1.73 -4.72
N ALA A 49 -8.94 1.80 -3.39
CA ALA A 49 -7.82 2.02 -2.46
C ALA A 49 -7.02 0.75 -2.12
N GLY A 50 -7.34 -0.38 -2.78
CA GLY A 50 -6.65 -1.66 -2.60
C GLY A 50 -7.37 -2.65 -1.71
N LEU A 51 -8.45 -2.25 -1.03
CA LEU A 51 -9.20 -3.12 -0.11
C LEU A 51 -9.82 -4.30 -0.87
N CYS A 52 -9.32 -5.51 -0.64
CA CYS A 52 -9.72 -6.73 -1.35
C CYS A 52 -9.68 -6.60 -2.89
N LYS A 53 -8.81 -5.72 -3.39
CA LYS A 53 -8.64 -5.49 -4.82
C LYS A 53 -7.68 -6.50 -5.40
N LEU A 54 -8.05 -7.11 -6.52
CA LEU A 54 -7.12 -7.95 -7.29
C LEU A 54 -6.10 -7.07 -8.03
N PRO A 55 -4.83 -7.49 -8.13
CA PRO A 55 -3.85 -6.78 -8.94
C PRO A 55 -4.21 -6.92 -10.43
N VAL A 56 -4.09 -5.82 -11.18
CA VAL A 56 -4.28 -5.85 -12.64
C VAL A 56 -3.05 -6.45 -13.34
N ALA A 57 -1.85 -6.16 -12.82
CA ALA A 57 -0.61 -6.72 -13.31
C ALA A 57 -0.21 -7.94 -12.46
N ALA A 58 -0.16 -9.12 -13.08
CA ALA A 58 0.39 -10.34 -12.49
C ALA A 58 1.91 -10.40 -12.73
N GLY A 59 2.68 -10.85 -11.74
CA GLY A 59 4.13 -10.99 -11.85
C GLY A 59 4.81 -11.08 -10.47
N ALA A 60 6.14 -11.03 -10.44
CA ALA A 60 6.92 -11.13 -9.20
C ALA A 60 6.48 -10.13 -8.12
N GLY A 61 5.98 -8.95 -8.53
CA GLY A 61 5.45 -7.92 -7.64
C GLY A 61 4.24 -8.34 -6.81
N THR A 62 3.50 -9.39 -7.17
CA THR A 62 2.39 -9.89 -6.34
C THR A 62 2.87 -10.84 -5.24
N GLY A 63 4.05 -11.45 -5.38
CA GLY A 63 4.56 -12.40 -4.39
C GLY A 63 3.67 -13.64 -4.23
N ASN A 64 2.91 -14.03 -5.27
CA ASN A 64 1.86 -15.04 -5.22
C ASN A 64 0.69 -14.72 -4.26
N LEU A 65 0.58 -13.47 -3.80
CA LEU A 65 -0.54 -12.99 -3.02
C LEU A 65 -1.69 -12.57 -3.94
N ARG A 66 -2.92 -12.65 -3.40
CA ARG A 66 -4.14 -12.46 -4.19
C ARG A 66 -4.64 -11.01 -4.22
N PHE A 67 -4.48 -10.26 -3.13
CA PHE A 67 -5.11 -8.95 -2.97
C PHE A 67 -4.12 -7.85 -2.57
N ASP A 68 -4.40 -6.62 -2.99
CA ASP A 68 -3.60 -5.44 -2.66
C ASP A 68 -3.54 -5.20 -1.13
N ILE A 69 -4.71 -5.22 -0.48
CA ILE A 69 -4.88 -5.16 0.97
C ILE A 69 -5.89 -6.23 1.41
N VAL A 70 -5.49 -7.05 2.37
CA VAL A 70 -6.36 -8.01 3.07
C VAL A 70 -6.55 -7.54 4.52
N PRO A 71 -7.78 -7.17 4.94
CA PRO A 71 -8.04 -6.75 6.32
C PRO A 71 -7.54 -7.76 7.34
N GLY A 72 -6.84 -7.28 8.37
CA GLY A 72 -6.30 -8.09 9.46
C GLY A 72 -5.12 -9.00 9.08
N LYS A 73 -4.63 -8.93 7.83
CA LYS A 73 -3.65 -9.88 7.29
C LYS A 73 -2.58 -9.15 6.45
N ALA A 74 -1.72 -8.37 7.12
CA ALA A 74 -0.65 -7.65 6.43
C ALA A 74 0.32 -8.57 5.66
N ASP A 75 0.59 -9.78 6.15
CA ASP A 75 1.44 -10.75 5.46
C ASP A 75 0.80 -11.35 4.19
N GLU A 76 -0.52 -11.27 4.07
CA GLU A 76 -1.25 -11.72 2.87
C GLU A 76 -1.54 -10.56 1.89
N SER A 77 -1.01 -9.35 2.18
CA SER A 77 -1.28 -8.12 1.42
C SER A 77 -0.12 -7.75 0.50
N ILE A 78 -0.39 -7.56 -0.79
CA ILE A 78 0.63 -7.23 -1.80
C ILE A 78 1.35 -5.92 -1.45
N ILE A 79 0.64 -4.90 -0.97
CA ILE A 79 1.26 -3.60 -0.65
C ILE A 79 2.39 -3.75 0.37
N ALA A 80 2.14 -4.47 1.48
CA ALA A 80 3.16 -4.68 2.51
C ALA A 80 4.37 -5.48 1.98
N TYR A 81 4.12 -6.51 1.16
CA TYR A 81 5.16 -7.29 0.49
C TYR A 81 6.04 -6.42 -0.42
N ARG A 82 5.43 -5.59 -1.28
CA ARG A 82 6.16 -4.72 -2.21
C ARG A 82 6.97 -3.64 -1.50
N MET A 83 6.42 -3.05 -0.45
CA MET A 83 7.14 -2.06 0.36
C MET A 83 8.31 -2.68 1.11
N GLY A 84 8.17 -3.92 1.59
CA GLY A 84 9.21 -4.65 2.31
C GLY A 84 10.35 -5.19 1.43
N SER A 85 10.16 -5.27 0.12
CA SER A 85 11.17 -5.80 -0.80
C SER A 85 12.18 -4.74 -1.23
N THR A 86 13.41 -5.16 -1.54
CA THR A 86 14.44 -4.40 -2.26
C THR A 86 14.79 -5.03 -3.60
N HIS A 87 14.07 -6.09 -4.00
CA HIS A 87 14.29 -6.74 -5.28
C HIS A 87 13.66 -5.89 -6.41
N PRO A 88 14.40 -5.52 -7.47
CA PRO A 88 13.92 -4.59 -8.50
C PRO A 88 12.59 -5.00 -9.16
N ALA A 89 12.37 -6.30 -9.37
CA ALA A 89 11.12 -6.83 -9.96
C ALA A 89 9.89 -6.78 -9.02
N VAL A 90 10.06 -6.34 -7.77
CA VAL A 90 9.03 -6.40 -6.72
C VAL A 90 8.82 -5.04 -6.07
N MET A 91 9.93 -4.40 -5.72
CA MET A 91 9.97 -3.23 -4.88
C MET A 91 9.17 -2.06 -5.47
N MET A 92 8.56 -1.28 -4.58
CA MET A 92 7.99 0.01 -4.92
C MET A 92 8.62 1.11 -4.06
N PRO A 93 8.88 2.32 -4.60
CA PRO A 93 8.84 2.66 -6.03
C PRO A 93 9.87 1.87 -6.86
N GLU A 94 9.61 1.69 -8.16
CA GLU A 94 10.43 0.84 -9.06
C GLU A 94 11.84 1.38 -9.30
N ILE A 95 12.01 2.69 -9.16
CA ILE A 95 13.28 3.39 -9.42
C ILE A 95 13.53 4.36 -8.27
N GLY A 96 14.80 4.59 -7.94
CA GLY A 96 15.21 5.63 -6.99
C GLY A 96 15.14 5.21 -5.52
N ARG A 97 14.81 3.95 -5.24
CA ARG A 97 14.94 3.35 -3.90
C ARG A 97 15.96 2.22 -3.93
N SER A 98 16.91 2.22 -2.99
CA SER A 98 17.89 1.14 -2.78
C SER A 98 17.76 0.48 -1.41
N THR A 99 17.08 1.14 -0.46
CA THR A 99 16.87 0.67 0.91
C THR A 99 15.38 0.49 1.21
N ARG A 100 15.06 -0.32 2.20
CA ARG A 100 13.70 -0.40 2.74
C ARG A 100 13.48 0.73 3.74
N HIS A 101 12.31 1.35 3.72
CA HIS A 101 11.89 2.26 4.79
C HIS A 101 11.14 1.45 5.85
N ASP A 102 11.87 0.97 6.86
CA ASP A 102 11.35 0.02 7.84
C ASP A 102 10.18 0.57 8.66
N GLU A 103 10.27 1.83 9.09
CA GLU A 103 9.21 2.50 9.86
C GLU A 103 7.91 2.62 9.06
N GLY A 104 8.02 3.00 7.77
CA GLY A 104 6.87 3.07 6.87
C GLY A 104 6.23 1.70 6.64
N VAL A 105 7.04 0.64 6.46
CA VAL A 105 6.52 -0.72 6.34
C VAL A 105 5.82 -1.17 7.63
N ALA A 106 6.41 -0.90 8.80
CA ALA A 106 5.80 -1.23 10.07
C ALA A 106 4.46 -0.51 10.29
N LEU A 107 4.38 0.78 9.93
CA LEU A 107 3.15 1.57 10.01
C LEU A 107 2.04 0.97 9.12
N ILE A 108 2.35 0.67 7.85
CA ILE A 108 1.35 0.12 6.93
C ILE A 108 0.90 -1.28 7.36
N ARG A 109 1.82 -2.12 7.84
CA ARG A 109 1.45 -3.44 8.38
C ARG A 109 0.52 -3.31 9.58
N SER A 110 0.88 -2.48 10.56
CA SER A 110 0.03 -2.23 11.74
C SER A 110 -1.35 -1.68 11.37
N TRP A 111 -1.44 -0.81 10.37
CA TRP A 111 -2.72 -0.33 9.88
C TRP A 111 -3.55 -1.44 9.23
N ILE A 112 -2.97 -2.24 8.32
CA ILE A 112 -3.67 -3.36 7.68
C ILE A 112 -4.16 -4.37 8.72
N ASP A 113 -3.32 -4.71 9.70
CA ASP A 113 -3.67 -5.66 10.77
C ASP A 113 -4.78 -5.13 11.69
N SER A 114 -4.99 -3.81 11.74
CA SER A 114 -6.09 -3.19 12.50
C SER A 114 -7.43 -3.15 11.75
N LEU A 115 -7.44 -3.43 10.44
CA LEU A 115 -8.66 -3.40 9.65
C LEU A 115 -9.51 -4.64 9.94
N GLU A 116 -10.83 -4.43 10.05
CA GLU A 116 -11.79 -5.52 10.18
C GLU A 116 -12.31 -6.00 8.82
N GLY A 117 -12.64 -7.29 8.75
CA GLY A 117 -13.29 -7.90 7.58
C GLY A 117 -12.50 -9.05 6.97
N SER A 118 -12.96 -9.52 5.80
CA SER A 118 -12.35 -10.61 5.06
C SER A 118 -12.56 -10.42 3.56
N CYS A 119 -11.54 -10.69 2.76
CA CYS A 119 -11.69 -10.74 1.31
C CYS A 119 -12.26 -12.09 0.86
N ARG A 120 -13.17 -12.08 -0.12
CA ARG A 120 -13.76 -13.28 -0.74
C ARG A 120 -13.38 -13.33 -2.20
#